data_AF-A0A2L0H4K5-F1
#
_entry.id   AF-A0A2L0H4K5-F1
#
_cell.length_a   1.000
_cell.length_b   1.000
_cell.length_c   1.000
_cell.angle_alpha   90.00
_cell.angle_beta   90.00
_cell.angle_gamma   90.00
#
_symmetry.space_group_name_H-M   'P 1'
#
loop_
_entity.id
_entity.type
_entity.pdbx_description
1 polymer ?
#
loop_
_entity_poly.entity_id
_entity_poly.type
_entity_poly.pdbx_seq_one_letter_code
_entity_poly.pdbx_strand_id
1 'polypeptide(L)'
;MRRYRAAYILVVLVVGLGNIIANFVFPQNELLLMAISHWTLAALTFPLGIFASAIGFVLLYKGLSTPAETTLVITPIFAVLGYTQWYRLIPAFYRRQGERDLMQ
;
A
#
# COMPACT_ATOMS: atom_id res chain seq x y z
N MET A 1 4.65 -18.90 12.38
CA MET A 1 4.90 -17.48 12.00
C MET A 1 6.06 -17.24 11.02
N ARG A 2 7.23 -17.92 11.15
CA ARG A 2 8.43 -17.66 10.33
C ARG A 2 8.23 -17.84 8.82
N ARG A 3 7.44 -18.84 8.41
CA ARG A 3 7.11 -19.12 6.99
C ARG A 3 6.25 -18.03 6.33
N TYR A 4 5.24 -17.51 7.03
CA TYR A 4 4.37 -16.43 6.50
C TYR A 4 5.12 -15.10 6.32
N ARG A 5 6.04 -14.78 7.24
CA ARG A 5 6.90 -13.60 7.10
C ARG A 5 7.83 -13.71 5.89
N ALA A 6 8.46 -14.88 5.72
CA ALA A 6 9.31 -15.15 4.56
C ALA A 6 8.53 -15.08 3.24
N ALA A 7 7.32 -15.65 3.19
CA ALA A 7 6.45 -15.58 2.03
C ALA A 7 6.05 -14.13 1.68
N TYR A 8 5.70 -13.32 2.68
CA TYR A 8 5.39 -11.90 2.47
C TYR A 8 6.60 -11.12 1.93
N ILE A 9 7.78 -11.28 2.54
CA ILE A 9 9.01 -10.63 2.08
C ILE A 9 9.34 -11.05 0.64
N LEU A 10 9.21 -12.34 0.33
CA LEU A 10 9.42 -12.85 -1.01
C LEU A 10 8.44 -12.23 -2.01
N VAL A 11 7.15 -12.14 -1.67
CA VAL A 11 6.14 -11.51 -2.52
C VAL A 11 6.48 -10.04 -2.77
N VAL A 12 6.82 -9.28 -1.73
CA VAL A 12 7.21 -7.87 -1.88
C VAL A 12 8.44 -7.72 -2.77
N LEU A 13 9.45 -8.59 -2.61
CA LEU A 13 10.65 -8.58 -3.43
C LEU A 13 10.35 -8.93 -4.90
N VAL A 14 9.63 -10.02 -5.14
CA VAL A 14 9.31 -10.48 -6.49
C VAL A 14 8.44 -9.45 -7.22
N VAL A 15 7.43 -8.91 -6.56
CA VAL A 15 6.53 -7.92 -7.14
C VAL A 15 7.25 -6.58 -7.35
N GLY A 16 8.06 -6.14 -6.38
CA GLY A 16 8.84 -4.90 -6.50
C GLY A 16 9.88 -4.98 -7.62
N LEU A 17 10.70 -6.04 -7.64
CA LEU A 17 11.73 -6.24 -8.67
C LEU A 17 11.11 -6.54 -10.04
N GLY A 18 10.01 -7.32 -10.08
CA GLY A 18 9.28 -7.61 -11.31
C GLY A 18 8.73 -6.34 -11.97
N ASN A 19 8.22 -5.40 -11.17
CA ASN A 19 7.78 -4.10 -11.66
C ASN A 19 8.93 -3.26 -12.24
N ILE A 20 10.11 -3.27 -11.61
CA ILE A 20 11.30 -2.59 -12.14
C ILE A 20 11.70 -3.20 -13.49
N ILE A 21 11.82 -4.53 -13.55
CA ILE A 21 12.19 -5.25 -14.78
C ILE A 21 11.17 -4.98 -15.89
N ALA A 22 9.87 -4.99 -15.59
CA ALA A 22 8.81 -4.74 -16.57
C ALA A 22 8.94 -3.35 -17.22
N ASN A 23 9.33 -2.32 -16.46
CA ASN A 23 9.55 -0.98 -17.01
C ASN A 23 10.71 -0.95 -18.04
N PHE A 24 11.78 -1.73 -17.81
CA PHE A 24 12.89 -1.84 -18.77
C PHE A 24 12.54 -2.66 -20.02
N VAL A 25 11.67 -3.67 -19.89
CA VAL A 25 11.27 -4.54 -21.01
C VAL A 25 10.22 -3.87 -21.92
N PHE A 26 9.34 -3.03 -21.35
CA PHE A 26 8.24 -2.39 -22.08
C PHE A 26 8.27 -0.86 -21.92
N PRO A 27 9.32 -0.18 -22.40
CA PRO A 27 9.50 1.27 -22.20
C PRO A 27 8.37 2.10 -22.83
N GLN A 28 7.73 1.63 -23.90
CA GLN A 28 6.57 2.28 -24.53
C GLN A 28 5.34 2.38 -23.60
N ASN A 29 5.29 1.57 -22.54
CA ASN A 29 4.19 1.55 -21.57
C ASN A 29 4.62 2.10 -20.19
N GLU A 30 5.73 2.83 -20.13
CA GLU A 30 6.36 3.29 -18.87
C GLU A 30 5.35 3.97 -17.93
N LEU A 31 4.56 4.92 -18.40
CA LEU A 31 3.54 5.61 -17.59
C LEU A 31 2.51 4.66 -16.95
N LEU A 32 2.02 3.69 -17.72
CA LEU A 32 1.05 2.71 -17.24
C LEU A 32 1.70 1.75 -16.23
N LEU A 33 2.91 1.29 -16.52
CA LEU A 33 3.66 0.38 -15.65
C LEU A 33 4.11 1.06 -14.36
N MET A 34 4.50 2.33 -14.39
CA MET A 34 4.78 3.14 -13.20
C MET A 34 3.54 3.28 -12.32
N ALA A 35 2.37 3.54 -12.92
CA ALA A 35 1.12 3.60 -12.18
C ALA A 35 0.79 2.25 -11.50
N ILE A 36 0.82 1.15 -12.26
CA ILE A 36 0.60 -0.20 -11.72
C ILE A 36 1.59 -0.51 -10.59
N SER A 37 2.87 -0.16 -10.78
CA SER A 37 3.92 -0.37 -9.79
C SER A 37 3.65 0.40 -8.51
N HIS A 38 3.27 1.68 -8.63
CA HIS A 38 2.94 2.53 -7.51
C HIS A 38 1.77 1.97 -6.70
N TRP A 39 0.68 1.61 -7.37
CA TRP A 39 -0.51 1.04 -6.72
C TRP A 39 -0.24 -0.31 -6.07
N THR A 40 0.55 -1.16 -6.73
CA THR A 40 0.87 -2.49 -6.21
C THR A 40 1.76 -2.40 -4.97
N LEU A 41 2.79 -1.54 -4.99
CA LEU A 41 3.66 -1.32 -3.83
C LEU A 41 2.92 -0.62 -2.68
N ALA A 42 2.07 0.35 -2.99
CA ALA A 42 1.22 0.99 -1.99
C ALA A 42 0.31 -0.03 -1.31
N ALA A 43 -0.29 -0.95 -2.09
CA ALA A 43 -1.16 -1.99 -1.54
C ALA A 43 -0.43 -2.97 -0.63
N LEU A 44 0.80 -3.35 -0.98
CA LEU A 44 1.60 -4.28 -0.19
C LEU A 44 2.12 -3.65 1.11
N THR A 45 2.53 -2.38 1.06
CA THR A 45 3.19 -1.71 2.20
C THR A 45 2.21 -0.97 3.11
N PHE A 46 1.17 -0.39 2.53
CA PHE A 46 0.15 0.38 3.24
C PHE A 46 -1.27 0.06 2.72
N PRO A 47 -1.80 -1.14 3.00
CA PRO A 47 -3.11 -1.58 2.52
C PRO A 47 -4.25 -0.59 2.78
N LEU A 48 -4.30 0.02 3.97
CA LEU A 48 -5.34 1.02 4.26
C LEU A 48 -5.13 2.32 3.47
N GLY A 49 -3.89 2.67 3.14
CA GLY A 49 -3.56 3.83 2.33
C GLY A 49 -4.16 3.80 0.92
N ILE A 50 -4.45 2.61 0.37
CA ILE A 50 -5.11 2.46 -0.95
C ILE A 50 -6.41 3.27 -1.01
N PHE A 51 -7.19 3.31 0.06
CA PHE A 51 -8.46 4.04 0.08
C PHE A 51 -8.25 5.55 -0.06
N ALA A 52 -7.26 6.10 0.64
CA ALA A 52 -6.89 7.50 0.53
C ALA A 52 -6.34 7.82 -0.87
N SER A 53 -5.48 6.96 -1.41
CA SER A 53 -4.99 7.08 -2.80
C SER A 53 -6.14 7.05 -3.81
N ALA A 54 -7.16 6.20 -3.62
CA ALA A 54 -8.29 6.07 -4.53
C ALA A 54 -9.16 7.32 -4.55
N ILE A 55 -9.43 7.89 -3.38
CA ILE A 55 -10.15 9.17 -3.27
C ILE A 55 -9.36 10.28 -3.98
N GLY A 56 -8.05 10.38 -3.71
CA GLY A 56 -7.20 11.37 -4.36
C GLY A 56 -7.15 11.22 -5.88
N PHE A 57 -7.06 9.98 -6.37
CA PHE A 57 -7.10 9.68 -7.80
C PHE A 57 -8.42 10.10 -8.44
N VAL A 58 -9.57 9.82 -7.81
CA VAL A 58 -10.88 10.24 -8.33
C VAL A 58 -11.01 11.76 -8.39
N LEU A 59 -10.55 12.47 -7.36
CA LEU A 59 -10.58 13.94 -7.31
C LEU A 59 -9.79 14.56 -8.46
N LEU A 60 -8.58 14.05 -8.71
CA LEU A 60 -7.72 14.52 -9.80
C LEU A 60 -8.26 14.13 -11.17
N TYR A 61 -8.69 12.87 -11.35
CA TYR A 61 -9.18 12.34 -12.62
C TYR A 61 -10.45 13.07 -13.09
N LYS A 62 -11.34 13.44 -12.16
CA LYS A 62 -12.56 14.20 -12.46
C LYS A 62 -12.33 15.71 -12.56
N GLY A 63 -11.12 16.20 -12.30
CA GLY A 63 -10.83 17.63 -12.26
C GLY A 63 -11.58 18.39 -11.16
N LEU A 64 -11.97 17.69 -10.09
CA LEU A 64 -12.74 18.27 -8.97
C LEU A 64 -11.86 19.07 -8.00
N SER A 65 -10.54 18.88 -8.07
CA SER A 65 -9.58 19.43 -7.13
C SER A 65 -8.21 19.54 -7.80
N THR A 66 -7.45 20.58 -7.46
CA THR A 66 -6.05 20.72 -7.90
C THR A 66 -5.14 19.72 -7.18
N PRO A 67 -3.92 19.47 -7.68
CA PRO A 67 -2.93 18.66 -6.97
C PRO A 67 -2.63 19.16 -5.54
N ALA A 68 -2.59 20.49 -5.35
CA ALA A 68 -2.35 21.09 -4.05
C ALA A 68 -3.51 20.85 -3.06
N GLU A 69 -4.74 21.12 -3.48
CA GLU A 69 -5.95 20.89 -2.66
C GLU A 69 -6.13 19.40 -2.33
N THR A 70 -5.91 18.54 -3.32
CA THR A 70 -5.98 17.08 -3.12
C THR A 70 -4.94 16.64 -2.09
N THR A 71 -3.71 17.15 -2.18
CA THR A 71 -2.66 16.83 -1.21
C THR A 71 -3.06 17.30 0.20
N LEU A 72 -3.60 18.52 0.32
CA LEU A 72 -4.04 19.08 1.60
C LEU A 72 -5.15 18.24 2.27
N VAL A 73 -6.08 17.70 1.49
CA VAL A 73 -7.18 16.85 2.02
C VAL A 73 -6.74 15.42 2.28
N ILE A 74 -5.95 14.83 1.37
CA ILE A 74 -5.60 13.41 1.43
C ILE A 74 -4.51 13.13 2.46
N THR A 75 -3.60 14.07 2.71
CA THR A 75 -2.51 13.93 3.71
C THR A 75 -3.01 13.58 5.12
N PRO A 76 -3.96 14.31 5.73
CA PRO A 76 -4.48 13.95 7.05
C PRO A 76 -5.20 12.59 7.04
N ILE A 77 -5.87 12.21 5.94
CA ILE A 77 -6.49 10.89 5.80
C ILE A 77 -5.42 9.79 5.82
N PHE A 78 -4.33 9.95 5.05
CA PHE A 78 -3.19 9.04 5.10
C PHE A 78 -2.59 8.94 6.50
N ALA A 79 -2.43 10.05 7.21
CA ALA A 79 -1.88 10.04 8.57
C ALA A 79 -2.77 9.22 9.53
N VAL A 80 -4.09 9.41 9.48
CA VAL A 80 -5.05 8.67 10.34
C VAL A 80 -5.07 7.19 9.99
N LEU A 81 -5.10 6.84 8.71
CA LEU A 81 -5.07 5.45 8.26
C LEU A 81 -3.74 4.77 8.59
N GLY A 82 -2.63 5.50 8.47
CA GLY A 82 -1.29 5.02 8.80
C GLY A 82 -1.18 4.73 10.28
N TYR A 83 -1.64 5.67 11.12
CA TYR A 83 -1.72 5.47 12.56
C TYR A 83 -2.58 4.24 12.90
N THR A 84 -3.75 4.12 12.28
CA THR A 84 -4.67 3.01 12.52
C THR A 84 -4.05 1.66 12.12
N GLN A 85 -3.39 1.58 10.98
CA GLN A 85 -2.73 0.36 10.52
C GLN A 85 -1.60 -0.04 11.47
N TRP A 86 -0.65 0.87 11.68
CA TRP A 86 0.62 0.57 12.35
C TRP A 86 0.52 0.51 13.87
N TYR A 87 -0.31 1.35 14.49
CA TYR A 87 -0.39 1.46 15.95
C TYR A 87 -1.62 0.80 16.57
N ARG A 88 -2.67 0.53 15.79
CA ARG A 88 -3.87 -0.16 16.31
C ARG A 88 -4.04 -1.58 15.77
N LEU A 89 -4.17 -1.72 14.45
CA LEU A 89 -4.54 -3.01 13.84
C LEU A 89 -3.43 -4.05 13.93
N ILE A 90 -2.22 -3.69 13.52
CA ILE A 90 -1.08 -4.62 13.53
C ILE A 90 -0.76 -5.12 14.96
N PRO A 91 -0.61 -4.26 15.98
CA PRO A 91 -0.36 -4.74 17.35
C PRO A 91 -1.51 -5.59 17.90
N ALA A 92 -2.76 -5.19 17.65
CA ALA A 92 -3.93 -5.96 18.12
C ALA A 92 -4.00 -7.35 17.47
N PHE A 93 -3.65 -7.47 16.19
CA PHE A 93 -3.59 -8.75 15.49
C PHE A 93 -2.54 -9.68 16.10
N TYR A 94 -1.32 -9.17 16.35
CA TYR A 94 -0.26 -9.97 16.97
C TYR A 94 -0.58 -10.38 18.41
N ARG A 95 -1.20 -9.49 19.21
CA ARG A 95 -1.63 -9.82 20.58
C ARG A 95 -2.65 -10.96 20.60
N ARG A 96 -3.67 -10.90 19.73
CA ARG A 96 -4.70 -11.95 19.60
C ARG A 96 -4.16 -13.29 19.08
N GLN A 97 -3.05 -13.29 18.34
CA GLN A 97 -2.36 -14.53 17.97
C GLN A 97 -1.62 -15.13 19.15
N GLY A 98 -0.88 -14.32 19.93
CA GLY A 98 -0.19 -14.80 21.13
C GLY A 98 -1.14 -15.37 22.18
N GLU A 99 -2.30 -14.75 22.39
CA GLU A 99 -3.34 -15.28 23.30
C GLU A 99 -3.90 -16.64 22.82
N ARG A 100 -4.00 -16.86 21.50
CA ARG A 100 -4.45 -18.15 20.93
C ARG A 100 -3.39 -19.24 21.03
N ASP A 101 -2.13 -18.89 20.80
CA ASP A 101 -1.01 -19.84 20.89
C ASP A 101 -0.79 -20.36 22.33
N LEU A 102 -1.25 -19.62 23.36
CA LEU A 102 -1.19 -20.03 24.78
C LEU A 102 -2.35 -20.92 25.24
N MET A 103 -3.46 -20.98 24.47
CA MET A 103 -4.62 -21.81 24.80
C MET A 103 -4.61 -23.19 24.11
N GLN A 104 -3.58 -23.47 23.30
CA GLN A 104 -3.34 -24.75 22.63
C GLN A 104 -2.21 -25.50 23.30
#